data_AF-A0A7I7QVL8-F1
#
_entry.id   AF-A0A7I7QVL8-F1
#
_cell.length_a   1.000
_cell.length_b   1.000
_cell.length_c   1.000
_cell.angle_alpha   90.00
_cell.angle_beta   90.00
_cell.angle_gamma   90.00
#
_symmetry.space_group_name_H-M   'P 1'
#
loop_
_entity.id
_entity.type
_entity.pdbx_description
1 polymer ?
#
loop_
_entity_poly.entity_id
_entity_poly.type
_entity_poly.pdbx_seq_one_letter_code
_entity_poly.pdbx_strand_id
1 'polypeptide(L)'
;MPKNLRVVPEDLQLSASTIDLRADTVRVAHATADGRIEAAQRGLPAGSAAILSGAVAKWQADSTALFARMVDHSTGLRTGAIEYSAADTDNGAAVDAAGERIPPSIDL
;
A
#
# COMPACT_ATOMS: atom_id res chain seq x y z
N MET A 1 12.48 24.55 -10.18
CA MET A 1 11.51 24.68 -9.09
C MET A 1 10.93 23.30 -8.82
N PRO A 2 11.04 22.75 -7.59
CA PRO A 2 10.31 21.54 -7.25
C PRO A 2 8.81 21.80 -7.39
N LYS A 3 8.06 20.81 -7.88
CA LYS A 3 6.62 20.90 -8.06
C LYS A 3 5.97 20.86 -6.68
N ASN A 4 5.13 21.83 -6.34
CA ASN A 4 4.38 21.82 -5.08
C ASN A 4 3.50 20.56 -5.06
N LEU A 5 3.86 19.60 -4.22
CA LEU A 5 3.10 18.38 -4.05
C LEU A 5 1.96 18.68 -3.07
N ARG A 6 0.73 18.62 -3.57
CA ARG A 6 -0.46 18.70 -2.74
C ARG A 6 -0.87 17.28 -2.38
N VAL A 7 -0.66 16.89 -1.12
CA VAL A 7 -1.08 15.60 -0.60
C VAL A 7 -2.24 15.82 0.36
N VAL A 8 -3.29 15.03 0.22
CA VAL A 8 -4.41 14.97 1.15
C VAL A 8 -4.21 13.70 1.98
N PRO A 9 -3.85 13.79 3.27
CA PRO A 9 -3.60 12.62 4.12
C PRO A 9 -4.76 11.62 4.13
N GLU A 10 -6.01 12.09 4.10
CA GLU A 10 -7.21 11.26 4.07
C GLU A 10 -7.28 10.38 2.81
N ASP A 11 -6.87 10.91 1.66
CA ASP A 11 -6.86 10.16 0.39
C ASP A 11 -5.80 9.05 0.43
N LEU A 12 -4.67 9.27 1.11
CA LEU A 12 -3.67 8.24 1.35
C LEU A 12 -4.23 7.12 2.24
N GLN A 13 -5.02 7.44 3.26
CA GLN A 13 -5.61 6.43 4.15
C GLN A 13 -6.71 5.62 3.48
N LEU A 14 -7.52 6.28 2.65
CA LEU A 14 -8.50 5.63 1.81
C LEU A 14 -7.81 4.69 0.80
N SER A 15 -6.72 5.15 0.20
CA SER A 15 -5.92 4.34 -0.74
C SER A 15 -5.30 3.13 -0.05
N ALA A 16 -4.73 3.29 1.15
CA ALA A 16 -4.18 2.19 1.93
C ALA A 16 -5.25 1.13 2.25
N SER A 17 -6.42 1.56 2.72
CA SER A 17 -7.57 0.67 2.99
C SER A 17 -8.05 -0.07 1.75
N THR A 18 -8.04 0.62 0.60
CA THR A 18 -8.40 0.02 -0.70
C THR A 18 -7.39 -1.05 -1.12
N ILE A 19 -6.09 -0.82 -0.88
CA ILE A 19 -5.05 -1.81 -1.19
C ILE A 19 -5.19 -3.03 -0.29
N ASP A 20 -5.49 -2.88 0.99
CA ASP A 20 -5.68 -4.02 1.90
C ASP A 20 -6.87 -4.89 1.47
N LEU A 21 -7.99 -4.29 1.10
CA LEU A 21 -9.14 -5.03 0.57
C LEU A 21 -8.78 -5.81 -0.71
N ARG A 22 -7.99 -5.18 -1.60
CA ARG A 22 -7.49 -5.85 -2.81
C ARG A 22 -6.51 -6.96 -2.47
N ALA A 23 -5.66 -6.78 -1.44
CA ALA A 23 -4.68 -7.77 -1.00
C ALA A 23 -5.39 -9.03 -0.52
N ASP A 24 -6.44 -8.86 0.27
CA ASP A 24 -7.27 -9.97 0.73
C ASP A 24 -8.00 -10.67 -0.43
N THR A 25 -8.54 -9.91 -1.37
CA THR A 25 -9.20 -10.47 -2.56
C THR A 25 -8.22 -11.34 -3.37
N VAL A 26 -7.01 -10.84 -3.62
CA VAL A 26 -5.97 -11.58 -4.35
C VAL A 26 -5.53 -12.82 -3.56
N ARG A 27 -5.34 -12.69 -2.25
CA ARG A 27 -4.94 -13.80 -1.37
C ARG A 27 -5.95 -14.94 -1.40
N VAL A 28 -7.25 -14.64 -1.31
CA VAL A 28 -8.32 -15.65 -1.40
C VAL A 28 -8.37 -16.31 -2.78
N ALA A 29 -8.25 -15.53 -3.85
CA ALA A 29 -8.23 -16.05 -5.21
C ALA A 29 -7.04 -16.98 -5.46
N HIS A 30 -5.85 -16.62 -4.97
CA HIS A 30 -4.64 -17.44 -5.07
C HIS A 30 -4.76 -18.73 -4.25
N ALA A 31 -5.26 -18.68 -3.01
CA ALA A 31 -5.49 -19.88 -2.21
C ALA A 31 -6.49 -20.84 -2.87
N THR A 32 -7.51 -20.30 -3.54
CA THR A 32 -8.48 -21.09 -4.31
C THR A 32 -7.81 -21.75 -5.53
N ALA A 33 -6.93 -21.03 -6.22
CA ALA A 33 -6.17 -21.57 -7.34
C ALA A 33 -5.24 -22.70 -6.88
N ASP A 34 -4.54 -22.53 -5.76
CA ASP A 34 -3.67 -23.56 -5.18
C ASP A 34 -4.44 -24.86 -4.92
N GLY A 35 -5.60 -24.76 -4.24
CA GLY A 35 -6.44 -25.94 -3.99
C GLY A 35 -6.94 -26.63 -5.26
N ARG A 36 -7.24 -25.87 -6.33
CA ARG A 36 -7.61 -26.44 -7.63
C ARG A 36 -6.45 -27.17 -8.29
N ILE A 37 -5.23 -26.64 -8.15
CA ILE A 37 -4.03 -27.27 -8.74
C ILE A 37 -3.67 -28.55 -7.99
N GLU A 38 -3.67 -28.53 -6.66
CA GLU A 38 -3.46 -29.73 -5.83
C GLU A 38 -4.47 -30.84 -6.16
N ALA A 39 -5.73 -30.47 -6.35
CA ALA A 39 -6.77 -31.44 -6.73
C ALA A 39 -6.51 -32.07 -8.12
N ALA A 40 -6.01 -31.28 -9.08
CA ALA A 40 -5.73 -31.75 -10.44
C ALA A 40 -4.47 -32.63 -10.53
N GLN A 41 -3.48 -32.42 -9.66
CA GLN A 41 -2.20 -33.15 -9.70
C GLN A 41 -2.35 -34.67 -9.61
N ARG A 42 -3.33 -35.19 -8.87
CA ARG A 42 -3.53 -36.64 -8.68
C ARG A 42 -3.85 -37.39 -9.98
N GLY A 43 -4.30 -36.71 -11.03
CA GLY A 43 -4.66 -37.32 -12.31
C GLY A 43 -3.56 -37.30 -13.37
N LEU A 44 -2.39 -36.74 -13.08
CA LEU A 44 -1.35 -36.48 -14.08
C LEU A 44 -0.30 -37.61 -14.15
N PRO A 45 0.21 -37.92 -15.37
CA PRO A 45 1.42 -38.72 -15.51
C PRO A 45 2.60 -38.07 -14.77
N ALA A 46 3.53 -38.89 -14.24
CA ALA A 46 4.59 -38.42 -13.35
C ALA A 46 5.43 -37.24 -13.91
N GLY A 47 5.76 -37.26 -15.21
CA GLY A 47 6.49 -36.15 -15.85
C GLY A 47 5.70 -34.83 -15.86
N SER A 48 4.40 -34.89 -16.19
CA SER A 48 3.51 -33.74 -16.17
C SER A 48 3.26 -33.24 -14.73
N ALA A 49 3.15 -34.16 -13.77
CA ALA A 49 3.03 -33.82 -12.36
C ALA A 49 4.26 -33.05 -11.85
N ALA A 50 5.48 -33.48 -12.21
CA ALA A 50 6.71 -32.80 -11.83
C ALA A 50 6.81 -31.37 -12.39
N ILE A 51 6.47 -31.20 -13.69
CA ILE A 51 6.45 -29.87 -14.32
C ILE A 51 5.40 -28.98 -13.65
N LEU A 52 4.20 -29.50 -13.38
CA LEU A 52 3.15 -28.76 -12.70
C LEU A 52 3.58 -28.34 -11.28
N SER A 53 4.23 -29.22 -10.52
CA SER A 53 4.77 -28.87 -9.19
C SER A 53 5.77 -27.73 -9.25
N GLY A 54 6.65 -27.70 -10.25
CA GLY A 54 7.58 -26.59 -10.46
C GLY A 54 6.85 -25.27 -10.78
N ALA A 55 5.83 -25.33 -11.64
CA ALA A 55 5.01 -24.17 -11.96
C ALA A 55 4.23 -23.64 -10.74
N VAL A 56 3.69 -24.54 -9.90
CA VAL A 56 3.00 -24.21 -8.63
C VAL A 56 3.95 -23.54 -7.66
N ALA A 57 5.15 -24.08 -7.47
CA ALA A 57 6.13 -23.50 -6.57
C ALA A 57 6.49 -22.06 -6.98
N LYS A 58 6.67 -21.81 -8.28
CA LYS A 58 6.87 -20.45 -8.81
C LYS A 58 5.66 -19.55 -8.56
N TRP A 59 4.46 -20.04 -8.88
CA TRP A 59 3.21 -19.31 -8.67
C TRP A 59 3.03 -18.89 -7.20
N GLN A 60 3.26 -19.80 -6.26
CA GLN A 60 3.16 -19.53 -4.82
C GLN A 60 4.19 -18.48 -4.38
N ALA A 61 5.44 -18.60 -4.83
CA ALA A 61 6.47 -17.62 -4.53
C ALA A 61 6.13 -16.22 -5.06
N ASP A 62 5.70 -16.12 -6.33
CA ASP A 62 5.31 -14.86 -6.95
C ASP A 62 4.07 -14.25 -6.26
N SER A 63 3.12 -15.09 -5.84
CA SER A 63 1.91 -14.70 -5.11
C SER A 63 2.22 -14.12 -3.74
N THR A 64 3.09 -14.78 -2.97
CA THR A 64 3.58 -14.26 -1.67
C THR A 64 4.30 -12.93 -1.84
N ALA A 65 5.17 -12.83 -2.85
CA ALA A 65 5.90 -11.59 -3.13
C ALA A 65 4.96 -10.45 -3.58
N LEU A 66 3.90 -10.75 -4.32
CA LEU A 66 2.88 -9.76 -4.68
C LEU A 66 2.12 -9.27 -3.45
N PHE A 67 1.65 -10.19 -2.59
CA PHE A 67 0.93 -9.83 -1.37
C PHE A 67 1.80 -8.96 -0.44
N ALA A 68 3.06 -9.34 -0.22
CA ALA A 68 3.99 -8.56 0.59
C ALA A 68 4.15 -7.12 0.05
N ARG A 69 4.35 -6.97 -1.27
CA ARG A 69 4.45 -5.64 -1.90
C ARG A 69 3.19 -4.79 -1.73
N MET A 70 2.00 -5.41 -1.73
CA MET A 70 0.75 -4.69 -1.50
C MET A 70 0.65 -4.19 -0.05
N VAL A 71 1.02 -5.02 0.92
CA VAL A 71 1.06 -4.63 2.34
C VAL A 71 2.09 -3.54 2.59
N ASP A 72 3.27 -3.65 1.99
CA ASP A 72 4.31 -2.61 2.08
C ASP A 72 3.81 -1.30 1.49
N HIS A 73 3.08 -1.35 0.37
CA HIS A 73 2.53 -0.15 -0.24
C HIS A 73 1.42 0.49 0.62
N SER A 74 0.51 -0.29 1.20
CA SER A 74 -0.52 0.25 2.10
C SER A 74 0.09 0.82 3.38
N THR A 75 1.17 0.21 3.88
CA THR A 75 1.95 0.73 5.01
C THR A 75 2.60 2.06 4.64
N GLY A 76 3.28 2.15 3.50
CA GLY A 76 3.93 3.38 3.04
C GLY A 76 2.94 4.54 2.84
N LEU A 77 1.72 4.27 2.36
CA LEU A 77 0.67 5.27 2.27
C LEU A 77 0.24 5.79 3.65
N ARG A 78 0.08 4.88 4.63
CA ARG A 78 -0.26 5.27 6.01
C ARG A 78 0.82 6.09 6.67
N THR A 79 2.07 5.68 6.51
CA THR A 79 3.23 6.44 6.99
C THR A 79 3.26 7.82 6.36
N GLY A 80 3.12 7.91 5.04
CA GLY A 80 3.09 9.19 4.34
C GLY A 80 1.98 10.12 4.84
N ALA A 81 0.77 9.61 5.07
CA ALA A 81 -0.32 10.41 5.61
C ALA A 81 -0.03 10.98 7.00
N ILE A 82 0.60 10.19 7.87
CA ILE A 82 1.03 10.66 9.21
C ILE A 82 2.07 11.77 9.05
N GLU A 83 3.05 11.58 8.18
CA GLU A 83 4.12 12.56 7.94
C GLU A 83 3.58 13.88 7.36
N TYR A 84 2.66 13.83 6.39
CA TYR A 84 2.04 15.04 5.84
C TYR A 84 1.16 15.76 6.87
N SER A 85 0.38 15.02 7.67
CA SER A 85 -0.45 15.62 8.71
C SER A 85 0.40 16.32 9.78
N ALA A 86 1.52 15.72 10.18
CA ALA A 86 2.47 16.33 11.10
C ALA A 86 3.10 17.59 10.50
N ALA A 87 3.57 17.51 9.25
CA ALA A 87 4.17 18.65 8.55
C ALA A 87 3.18 19.83 8.41
N ASP A 88 1.92 19.57 8.04
CA ASP A 88 0.90 20.61 7.93
C ASP A 88 0.58 21.24 9.30
N THR A 89 0.54 20.45 10.37
CA THR A 89 0.33 20.94 11.74
C THR A 89 1.47 21.84 12.20
N ASP A 90 2.72 21.39 12.04
CA ASP A 90 3.91 22.12 12.45
C ASP A 90 4.06 23.43 11.66
N ASN A 91 3.82 23.38 10.34
CA ASN A 91 3.85 24.56 9.49
C ASN A 91 2.74 25.55 9.85
N GLY A 92 1.53 25.08 10.14
CA GLY A 92 0.42 25.91 10.61
C GLY A 92 0.78 26.65 11.90
N ALA A 93 1.30 25.93 12.90
CA ALA A 93 1.74 26.51 14.17
C ALA A 93 2.86 27.55 13.97
N ALA A 94 3.80 27.30 13.05
CA ALA A 94 4.87 28.25 12.73
C ALA A 94 4.33 29.52 12.06
N VAL A 95 3.32 29.40 11.19
CA VAL A 95 2.63 30.54 10.55
C VAL A 95 1.87 31.36 11.59
N ASP A 96 1.12 30.71 12.47
CA ASP A 96 0.37 31.39 13.54
C ASP A 96 1.32 32.16 14.47
N ALA A 97 2.40 31.50 14.94
CA ALA A 97 3.43 32.14 15.75
C ALA A 97 4.18 33.27 15.02
N ALA A 98 4.30 33.22 13.69
CA ALA A 98 4.81 34.34 12.90
C ALA A 98 3.81 35.49 12.84
N GLY A 99 2.52 35.21 12.67
CA GLY A 99 1.44 36.19 12.68
C GLY A 99 1.35 36.95 14.00
N GLU A 100 1.45 36.26 15.14
CA GLU A 100 1.45 36.88 16.47
C GLU A 100 2.62 37.86 16.70
N ARG A 101 3.72 37.70 15.96
CA ARG A 101 4.90 38.57 16.05
C ARG A 101 4.81 39.80 15.15
N ILE A 102 3.79 39.91 14.30
CA ILE A 102 3.58 41.09 13.45
C ILE A 102 2.87 42.15 14.31
N PRO A 103 3.51 43.30 14.61
CA PRO A 103 2.86 44.36 15.36
C PRO A 103 1.66 44.91 14.56
N PRO A 104 0.59 45.39 15.23
CA PRO A 104 -0.54 45.98 14.53
C PRO A 104 -0.05 47.18 13.71
N SER A 105 -0.45 47.22 12.43
CA SER A 105 -0.21 48.36 11.55
C SER A 105 -0.77 49.63 12.21
N ILE A 106 0.10 50.53 12.65
CA ILE A 106 -0.33 51.88 13.02
C ILE A 106 -0.53 52.63 11.72
N ASP A 107 -1.79 52.71 11.27
CA ASP A 107 -2.19 53.68 10.26
C ASP A 107 -2.00 55.08 10.86
N LEU A 108 -1.01 55.82 10.33
CA LEU A 108 -0.74 57.23 10.61
C LEU A 108 -1.55 58.13 9.68
#